data_AF-A0A821XCZ3-F1
#
_entry.id   AF-A0A821XCZ3-F1
#
_cell.length_a   1.000
_cell.length_b   1.000
_cell.length_c   1.000
_cell.angle_alpha   90.00
_cell.angle_beta   90.00
_cell.angle_gamma   90.00
#
_symmetry.space_group_name_H-M   'P 1'
#
loop_
_entity.id
_entity.type
_entity.pdbx_description
1 polymer ?
#
loop_
_entity_poly.entity_id
_entity_poly.type
_entity_poly.pdbx_seq_one_letter_code
_entity_poly.pdbx_strand_id
1 'polypeptide(L)'
;IEDGDKLEFLDVLITRSTGYQLFETTIYRKPTYADLLTNYHSYVSMQYKNGGIITMVNRALIICSTYTSLAAEFIEIRRIGLLNGYTSSFIDTIIGIKLSQYRKKNNDVIQSPQSGPDVKKRMYVEIPFIENATKEFRNKITHLCNKLRLDLDIQFFMKPSPAVQMLYQTKDPTNKKMKSDVVYSIKCTQCQHSYIELRRSGRLKNKPTTTITTPSVIKEITFAVQQHQIETRHQMNWDNFRIFMQDNHYYRLLIKESLLIKAYEPELNRTTHSVPLIVFSDGL
;
A
#
# COMPACT_ATOMS: atom_id res chain seq x y z
N ILE A 1 10.93 3.48 -26.29
CA ILE A 1 11.55 3.67 -27.62
C ILE A 1 11.34 2.34 -28.32
N GLU A 2 10.75 2.35 -29.51
CA GLU A 2 10.57 1.15 -30.32
C GLU A 2 11.92 0.75 -30.90
N ASP A 3 12.29 -0.53 -30.78
CA ASP A 3 13.55 -1.07 -31.29
C ASP A 3 13.26 -2.37 -32.04
N GLY A 4 13.58 -2.43 -33.33
CA GLY A 4 13.42 -3.61 -34.18
C GLY A 4 12.03 -4.27 -34.12
N ASP A 5 10.96 -3.52 -34.42
CA ASP A 5 9.55 -3.98 -34.41
C ASP A 5 9.03 -4.42 -33.03
N LYS A 6 9.76 -4.08 -31.96
CA LYS A 6 9.40 -4.39 -30.59
C LYS A 6 9.25 -3.13 -29.77
N LEU A 7 8.19 -3.12 -28.95
CA LEU A 7 7.93 -2.07 -27.98
C LEU A 7 7.75 -2.67 -26.59
N GLU A 8 8.64 -2.28 -25.69
CA GLU A 8 8.57 -2.61 -24.27
C GLU A 8 7.64 -1.61 -23.55
N PHE A 9 6.57 -2.11 -22.94
CA PHE A 9 5.65 -1.29 -22.14
C PHE A 9 5.32 -1.98 -20.82
N LEU A 10 5.88 -1.45 -19.73
CA LEU A 10 5.77 -2.01 -18.38
C LEU A 10 6.22 -3.48 -18.32
N ASP A 11 5.25 -4.39 -18.28
CA ASP A 11 5.38 -5.84 -18.13
C ASP A 11 5.06 -6.58 -19.45
N VAL A 12 4.85 -5.86 -20.54
CA VAL A 12 4.41 -6.39 -21.84
C VAL A 12 5.45 -6.04 -22.91
N LEU A 13 5.82 -7.04 -23.71
CA LEU A 13 6.59 -6.87 -24.93
C LEU A 13 5.62 -7.01 -26.11
N ILE A 14 5.41 -5.91 -26.82
CA ILE A 14 4.57 -5.85 -28.02
C ILE A 14 5.50 -6.07 -29.22
N THR A 15 5.23 -7.09 -30.03
CA THR A 15 5.98 -7.37 -31.26
C THR A 15 5.05 -7.21 -32.45
N ARG A 16 5.46 -6.46 -33.45
CA ARG A 16 4.72 -6.33 -34.70
C ARG A 16 5.02 -7.53 -35.60
N SER A 17 3.99 -8.27 -36.01
CA SER A 17 4.17 -9.40 -36.94
C SER A 17 4.45 -8.88 -38.36
N THR A 18 5.45 -9.43 -39.03
CA THR A 18 5.93 -8.97 -40.36
C THR A 18 5.00 -9.33 -41.53
N GLY A 19 3.92 -10.07 -41.31
CA GLY A 19 2.99 -10.51 -42.36
C GLY A 19 1.53 -10.08 -42.17
N TYR A 20 1.13 -9.74 -40.94
CA TYR A 20 -0.24 -9.36 -40.61
C TYR A 20 -0.24 -8.09 -39.78
N GLN A 21 -1.27 -7.26 -39.92
CA GLN A 21 -1.50 -6.03 -39.17
C GLN A 21 -1.90 -6.32 -37.70
N LEU A 22 -1.30 -7.35 -37.11
CA LEU A 22 -1.59 -7.92 -35.80
C LEU A 22 -0.35 -7.77 -34.91
N PHE A 23 -0.61 -7.38 -33.67
CA PHE A 23 0.39 -7.29 -32.62
C PHE A 23 0.38 -8.57 -31.80
N GLU A 24 1.56 -9.11 -31.56
CA GLU A 24 1.76 -10.18 -30.60
C GLU A 24 2.26 -9.61 -29.27
N THR A 25 1.73 -10.13 -28.17
CA THR A 25 2.09 -9.68 -26.83
C THR A 25 2.67 -10.84 -26.03
N THR A 26 3.79 -10.58 -25.38
CA THR A 26 4.50 -11.53 -24.52
C THR A 26 4.91 -10.84 -23.21
N ILE A 27 5.29 -11.62 -22.18
CA ILE A 27 5.76 -11.03 -20.92
C ILE A 27 7.15 -10.42 -21.11
N TYR A 28 7.26 -9.13 -20.81
CA TYR A 28 8.54 -8.45 -20.72
C TYR A 28 9.11 -8.53 -19.30
N ARG A 29 10.38 -8.91 -19.19
CA ARG A 29 11.17 -8.87 -17.95
C ARG A 29 12.32 -7.89 -18.15
N LYS A 30 12.44 -6.91 -17.24
CA LYS A 30 13.54 -5.93 -17.28
C LYS A 30 14.89 -6.64 -17.11
N PRO A 31 16.01 -6.07 -17.62
CA PRO A 31 17.35 -6.64 -17.42
C PRO A 31 17.74 -6.81 -15.94
N THR A 32 17.14 -6.03 -15.04
CA THR A 32 17.36 -6.10 -13.59
C THR A 32 16.43 -7.10 -12.88
N TYR A 33 15.62 -7.86 -13.61
CA TYR A 33 14.73 -8.87 -13.03
C TYR A 33 15.55 -10.05 -12.51
N ALA A 34 15.48 -10.30 -11.20
CA ALA A 34 16.32 -11.26 -10.51
C ALA A 34 15.70 -12.66 -10.35
N ASP A 35 14.60 -12.96 -11.07
CA ASP A 35 13.84 -14.22 -10.93
C ASP A 35 13.44 -14.57 -9.49
N LEU A 36 13.31 -13.56 -8.62
CA LEU A 36 13.12 -13.77 -7.19
C LEU A 36 11.64 -13.88 -6.85
N LEU A 37 11.28 -14.99 -6.21
CA LEU A 37 9.99 -15.20 -5.54
C LEU A 37 10.22 -15.38 -4.05
N THR A 38 9.13 -15.40 -3.29
CA THR A 38 9.16 -15.91 -1.92
C THR A 38 9.71 -17.34 -1.95
N ASN A 39 10.84 -17.60 -1.32
CA ASN A 39 11.39 -18.96 -1.24
C ASN A 39 10.36 -19.92 -0.62
N TYR A 40 10.22 -21.12 -1.20
CA TYR A 40 9.24 -22.10 -0.76
C TYR A 40 9.43 -22.56 0.69
N HIS A 41 10.66 -22.51 1.20
CA HIS A 41 11.01 -22.91 2.57
C HIS A 41 10.92 -21.75 3.59
N SER A 42 10.60 -20.52 3.15
CA SER A 42 10.44 -19.40 4.05
C SER A 42 9.31 -19.61 5.06
N TYR A 43 9.49 -19.08 6.27
CA TYR A 43 8.50 -19.05 7.36
C TYR A 43 7.40 -18.03 7.08
N VAL A 44 6.56 -18.36 6.11
CA VAL A 44 5.40 -17.56 5.69
C VAL A 44 4.24 -18.49 5.36
N SER A 45 3.02 -17.95 5.40
CA SER A 45 1.84 -18.74 5.08
C SER A 45 1.86 -19.23 3.63
N MET A 46 1.19 -20.37 3.39
CA MET A 46 1.07 -20.94 2.05
C MET A 46 0.37 -19.99 1.06
N GLN A 47 -0.41 -19.02 1.55
CA GLN A 47 -1.05 -18.01 0.70
C GLN A 47 -0.02 -17.15 -0.05
N TYR A 48 1.10 -16.78 0.57
CA TYR A 48 2.17 -16.04 -0.12
C TYR A 48 2.88 -16.90 -1.17
N LYS A 49 3.14 -18.16 -0.83
CA LYS A 49 3.80 -19.13 -1.71
C LYS A 49 2.93 -19.38 -2.96
N ASN A 50 1.64 -19.62 -2.75
CA ASN A 50 0.66 -19.70 -3.83
C ASN A 50 0.59 -18.39 -4.62
N GLY A 51 0.53 -17.25 -3.93
CA GLY A 51 0.37 -15.92 -4.53
C GLY A 51 1.47 -15.56 -5.53
N GLY A 52 2.73 -15.95 -5.25
CA GLY A 52 3.85 -15.75 -6.18
C GLY A 52 3.59 -16.39 -7.54
N ILE A 53 3.33 -17.70 -7.56
CA ILE A 53 3.08 -18.44 -8.81
C ILE A 53 1.76 -18.02 -9.47
N ILE A 54 0.68 -17.87 -8.68
CA ILE A 54 -0.64 -17.44 -9.18
C ILE A 54 -0.52 -16.10 -9.93
N THR A 55 0.26 -15.16 -9.41
CA THR A 55 0.42 -13.84 -10.03
C THR A 55 1.11 -13.95 -11.39
N MET A 56 2.18 -14.75 -11.50
CA MET A 56 2.85 -14.98 -12.78
C MET A 56 1.93 -15.66 -13.79
N VAL A 57 1.21 -16.71 -13.38
CA VAL A 57 0.30 -17.45 -14.26
C VAL A 57 -0.85 -16.57 -14.74
N ASN A 58 -1.47 -15.79 -13.85
CA ASN A 58 -2.54 -14.86 -14.24
C ASN A 58 -2.03 -13.80 -15.23
N ARG A 59 -0.82 -13.26 -15.02
CA ARG A 59 -0.20 -12.33 -15.95
C ARG A 59 0.01 -12.96 -17.31
N ALA A 60 0.54 -14.18 -17.36
CA ALA A 60 0.75 -14.92 -18.60
C ALA A 60 -0.57 -15.12 -19.37
N LEU A 61 -1.63 -15.55 -18.67
CA LEU A 61 -2.95 -15.75 -19.26
C LEU A 61 -3.60 -14.47 -19.80
N ILE A 62 -3.25 -13.30 -19.27
CA ILE A 62 -3.79 -12.01 -19.72
C ILE A 62 -2.93 -11.41 -20.85
N ILE A 63 -1.61 -11.55 -20.75
CA ILE A 63 -0.65 -10.84 -21.61
C ILE A 63 -0.30 -11.65 -22.86
N CYS A 64 -0.12 -12.97 -22.77
CA CYS A 64 0.31 -13.76 -23.92
C CYS A 64 -0.81 -13.88 -24.97
N SER A 65 -0.59 -13.35 -26.18
CA SER A 65 -1.59 -13.36 -27.24
C SER A 65 -1.70 -14.69 -27.98
N THR A 66 -0.65 -15.51 -27.94
CA THR A 66 -0.58 -16.78 -28.68
C THR A 66 -0.40 -17.97 -27.73
N TYR A 67 -0.88 -19.14 -28.14
CA TYR A 67 -0.69 -20.36 -27.35
C TYR A 67 0.79 -20.73 -27.21
N THR A 68 1.60 -20.48 -28.24
CA THR A 68 3.04 -20.73 -28.24
C THR A 68 3.77 -19.84 -27.23
N SER A 69 3.47 -18.54 -27.20
CA SER A 69 4.05 -17.62 -26.22
C SER A 69 3.60 -17.94 -24.79
N LEU A 70 2.33 -18.31 -24.60
CA LEU A 70 1.82 -18.74 -23.29
C LEU A 70 2.51 -20.02 -22.80
N ALA A 71 2.70 -21.00 -23.68
CA ALA A 71 3.39 -22.24 -23.35
C ALA A 71 4.86 -21.99 -22.98
N ALA A 72 5.57 -21.14 -23.73
CA ALA A 72 6.92 -20.73 -23.41
C ALA A 72 6.99 -20.02 -22.04
N GLU A 73 6.03 -19.14 -21.76
CA GLU A 73 5.94 -18.46 -20.47
C GLU A 73 5.67 -19.42 -19.31
N PHE A 74 4.87 -20.48 -19.50
CA PHE A 74 4.69 -21.51 -18.48
C PHE A 74 5.95 -22.33 -18.21
N ILE A 75 6.79 -22.57 -19.23
CA ILE A 75 8.11 -23.18 -19.03
C ILE A 75 8.98 -22.27 -18.18
N GLU A 76 8.95 -20.97 -18.46
CA GLU A 76 9.73 -19.98 -17.71
C GLU A 76 9.26 -19.83 -16.27
N ILE A 77 7.94 -19.82 -16.01
CA ILE A 77 7.37 -19.84 -14.66
C ILE A 77 7.82 -21.08 -13.89
N ARG A 78 7.89 -22.25 -14.54
CA ARG A 78 8.43 -23.46 -13.91
C ARG A 78 9.89 -23.29 -13.53
N ARG A 79 10.72 -22.79 -14.46
CA ARG A 79 12.15 -22.54 -14.20
C ARG A 79 12.33 -21.63 -12.99
N ILE A 80 11.63 -20.50 -12.96
CA ILE A 80 11.69 -19.52 -11.84
C ILE A 80 11.20 -20.16 -10.53
N GLY A 81 10.08 -20.89 -10.56
CA GLY A 81 9.56 -21.58 -9.37
C GLY A 81 10.56 -22.61 -8.82
N LEU A 82 11.16 -23.43 -9.68
CA LEU A 82 12.16 -24.43 -9.28
C LEU A 82 13.38 -23.78 -8.63
N LEU A 83 13.88 -22.66 -9.18
CA LEU A 83 14.98 -21.90 -8.59
C LEU A 83 14.66 -21.35 -7.20
N ASN A 84 13.38 -21.09 -6.91
CA ASN A 84 12.92 -20.60 -5.60
C ASN A 84 12.48 -21.73 -4.65
N GLY A 85 12.77 -23.00 -4.98
CA GLY A 85 12.51 -24.17 -4.14
C GLY A 85 11.10 -24.77 -4.24
N TYR A 86 10.29 -24.34 -5.21
CA TYR A 86 8.97 -24.92 -5.44
C TYR A 86 9.08 -26.26 -6.19
N THR A 87 8.18 -27.20 -5.93
CA THR A 87 8.13 -28.46 -6.68
C THR A 87 7.40 -28.28 -8.01
N SER A 88 7.78 -29.03 -9.05
CA SER A 88 7.07 -29.01 -10.35
C SER A 88 5.58 -29.30 -10.18
N SER A 89 5.23 -30.31 -9.36
CA SER A 89 3.83 -30.68 -9.09
C SER A 89 3.00 -29.53 -8.52
N PHE A 90 3.59 -28.74 -7.63
CA PHE A 90 2.93 -27.56 -7.05
C PHE A 90 2.65 -26.51 -8.13
N ILE A 91 3.66 -26.21 -8.96
CA ILE A 91 3.55 -25.21 -10.04
C ILE A 91 2.52 -25.66 -11.08
N ASP A 92 2.61 -26.92 -11.53
CA ASP A 92 1.71 -27.51 -12.52
C ASP A 92 0.26 -27.53 -12.04
N THR A 93 0.05 -27.85 -10.76
CA THR A 93 -1.29 -27.80 -10.16
C THR A 93 -1.87 -26.38 -10.24
N ILE A 94 -1.08 -25.36 -9.89
CA ILE A 94 -1.52 -23.96 -9.96
C ILE A 94 -1.82 -23.55 -11.40
N ILE A 95 -0.94 -23.89 -12.35
CA ILE A 95 -1.14 -23.62 -13.78
C ILE A 95 -2.45 -24.26 -14.25
N GLY A 96 -2.66 -25.54 -13.96
CA GLY A 96 -3.86 -26.28 -14.38
C GLY A 96 -5.14 -25.69 -13.80
N ILE A 97 -5.16 -25.36 -12.51
CA ILE A 97 -6.31 -24.72 -11.86
C ILE A 97 -6.61 -23.37 -12.51
N LYS A 98 -5.60 -22.52 -12.71
CA LYS A 98 -5.79 -21.15 -13.23
C LYS A 98 -6.17 -21.14 -14.70
N LEU A 99 -5.57 -22.01 -15.51
CA LEU A 99 -5.95 -22.19 -16.91
C LEU A 99 -7.41 -22.67 -17.03
N SER A 100 -7.83 -23.62 -16.20
CA SER A 100 -9.21 -24.09 -16.17
C SER A 100 -10.19 -22.99 -15.77
N GLN A 101 -9.85 -22.19 -14.75
CA GLN A 101 -10.65 -21.04 -14.32
C GLN A 101 -10.77 -19.98 -15.42
N TYR A 102 -9.66 -19.68 -16.10
CA TYR A 102 -9.62 -18.71 -17.20
C TYR A 102 -10.49 -19.15 -18.38
N ARG A 103 -10.44 -20.43 -18.76
CA ARG A 103 -11.30 -21.00 -19.81
C ARG A 103 -12.78 -20.92 -19.46
N LYS A 104 -13.15 -21.28 -18.22
CA LYS A 104 -14.55 -21.17 -17.75
C LYS A 104 -15.04 -19.73 -17.81
N LYS A 105 -14.25 -18.78 -17.29
CA LYS A 105 -14.59 -17.35 -17.32
C LYS A 105 -14.85 -16.85 -18.73
N ASN A 106 -14.04 -17.25 -19.72
CA ASN A 106 -14.23 -16.85 -21.12
C ASN A 106 -15.48 -17.49 -21.75
N ASN A 107 -15.87 -18.68 -21.32
CA ASN A 107 -17.11 -19.33 -21.78
C ASN A 107 -18.36 -18.72 -21.12
N ASP A 108 -18.25 -18.31 -19.85
CA ASP A 108 -19.36 -17.77 -19.05
C ASP A 108 -19.62 -16.26 -19.30
N VAL A 109 -18.87 -15.59 -20.19
CA VAL A 109 -19.09 -14.17 -20.55
C VAL A 109 -20.50 -13.92 -21.12
N ILE A 110 -21.23 -14.97 -21.49
CA ILE A 110 -22.61 -14.90 -22.02
C ILE A 110 -23.66 -14.82 -20.89
N GLN A 111 -23.33 -15.04 -19.61
CA GLN A 111 -24.30 -14.93 -18.51
C GLN A 111 -23.80 -14.00 -17.41
N SER A 112 -24.26 -12.75 -17.45
CA SER A 112 -24.18 -11.83 -16.31
C SER A 112 -24.91 -12.43 -15.10
N PRO A 113 -24.28 -12.56 -13.92
CA PRO A 113 -25.00 -12.92 -12.72
C PRO A 113 -25.94 -11.76 -12.36
N GLN A 114 -27.25 -11.99 -12.39
CA GLN A 114 -28.20 -11.09 -11.74
C GLN A 114 -27.86 -11.09 -10.24
N SER A 115 -27.44 -9.94 -9.74
CA SER A 115 -27.14 -9.72 -8.32
C SER A 115 -28.40 -9.95 -7.49
N GLY A 116 -28.47 -11.09 -6.81
CA GLY A 116 -29.44 -11.36 -5.75
C GLY A 116 -29.15 -10.53 -4.48
N PRO A 117 -30.09 -10.45 -3.53
CA PRO A 117 -30.06 -9.48 -2.44
C PRO A 117 -29.13 -9.81 -1.25
N ASP A 118 -28.33 -10.88 -1.33
CA ASP A 118 -27.68 -11.47 -0.13
C ASP A 118 -26.14 -11.42 -0.18
N VAL A 119 -25.58 -10.25 -0.52
CA VAL A 119 -24.13 -10.04 -0.54
C VAL A 119 -23.63 -9.73 0.87
N LYS A 120 -22.97 -10.71 1.50
CA LYS A 120 -22.30 -10.53 2.80
C LYS A 120 -21.31 -9.37 2.77
N LYS A 121 -21.30 -8.56 3.84
CA LYS A 121 -20.33 -7.47 4.05
C LYS A 121 -18.96 -8.08 4.35
N ARG A 122 -17.98 -7.80 3.48
CA ARG A 122 -16.61 -8.30 3.65
C ARG A 122 -15.84 -7.50 4.69
N MET A 123 -15.23 -8.19 5.64
CA MET A 123 -14.34 -7.62 6.64
C MET A 123 -12.97 -8.29 6.54
N TYR A 124 -11.90 -7.48 6.52
CA TYR A 124 -10.53 -7.98 6.48
C TYR A 124 -9.90 -7.91 7.86
N VAL A 125 -9.27 -8.99 8.30
CA VAL A 125 -8.60 -9.08 9.59
C VAL A 125 -7.15 -9.51 9.36
N GLU A 126 -6.22 -8.64 9.77
CA GLU A 126 -4.80 -8.94 9.78
C GLU A 126 -4.44 -9.71 11.06
N ILE A 127 -3.79 -10.86 10.91
CA ILE A 127 -3.32 -11.69 12.03
C ILE A 127 -1.85 -12.08 11.80
N PRO A 128 -1.01 -12.17 12.84
CA PRO A 128 0.34 -12.66 12.70
C PRO A 128 0.34 -14.14 12.26
N PHE A 129 1.34 -14.54 11.46
CA PHE A 129 1.55 -15.92 11.05
C PHE A 129 2.44 -16.66 12.06
N ILE A 130 1.81 -17.54 12.82
CA ILE A 130 2.36 -18.45 13.83
C ILE A 130 1.67 -19.80 13.59
N GLU A 131 2.03 -20.47 12.49
CA GLU A 131 1.56 -21.79 12.05
C GLU A 131 0.21 -22.24 12.63
N ASN A 132 0.23 -23.13 13.62
CA ASN A 132 -0.97 -23.75 14.20
C ASN A 132 -1.83 -22.77 14.99
N ALA A 133 -1.21 -21.86 15.75
CA ALA A 133 -1.94 -20.87 16.56
C ALA A 133 -2.79 -19.93 15.67
N THR A 134 -2.22 -19.47 14.55
CA THR A 134 -2.94 -18.66 13.56
C THR A 134 -4.09 -19.41 12.92
N LYS A 135 -3.90 -20.70 12.60
CA LYS A 135 -4.93 -21.56 12.02
C LYS A 135 -6.09 -21.79 13.00
N GLU A 136 -5.79 -22.09 14.25
CA GLU A 136 -6.79 -22.26 15.30
C GLU A 136 -7.57 -20.97 15.57
N PHE A 137 -6.86 -19.85 15.71
CA PHE A 137 -7.49 -18.54 15.92
C PHE A 137 -8.44 -18.20 14.77
N ARG A 138 -7.97 -18.36 13.52
CA ARG A 138 -8.80 -18.16 12.33
C ARG A 138 -10.07 -19.01 12.39
N ASN A 139 -9.96 -20.30 12.66
CA ASN A 139 -11.10 -21.20 12.70
C ASN A 139 -12.09 -20.83 13.81
N LYS A 140 -11.61 -20.47 15.00
CA LYS A 140 -12.44 -20.04 16.14
C LYS A 140 -13.20 -18.75 15.82
N ILE A 141 -12.54 -17.75 15.25
CA ILE A 141 -13.19 -16.49 14.87
C ILE A 141 -14.16 -16.70 13.71
N THR A 142 -13.79 -17.47 12.68
CA THR A 142 -14.72 -17.79 11.58
C THR A 142 -15.97 -18.49 12.11
N HIS A 143 -15.81 -19.46 13.02
CA HIS A 143 -16.94 -20.15 13.64
C HIS A 143 -17.83 -19.19 14.45
N LEU A 144 -17.23 -18.34 15.28
CA LEU A 144 -17.94 -17.36 16.09
C LEU A 144 -18.72 -16.36 15.20
N CYS A 145 -18.11 -15.88 14.13
CA CYS A 145 -18.75 -14.91 13.24
C CYS A 145 -19.87 -15.54 12.41
N ASN A 146 -19.72 -16.79 11.96
CA ASN A 146 -20.82 -17.52 11.34
C ASN A 146 -21.99 -17.75 12.31
N LYS A 147 -21.75 -17.77 13.63
CA LYS A 147 -22.81 -17.88 14.65
C LYS A 147 -23.47 -16.55 15.00
N LEU A 148 -22.69 -15.46 15.11
CA LEU A 148 -23.17 -14.17 15.61
C LEU A 148 -23.56 -13.17 14.51
N ARG A 149 -22.92 -13.25 13.34
CA ARG A 149 -22.98 -12.24 12.28
C ARG A 149 -22.95 -12.91 10.90
N LEU A 150 -24.06 -13.54 10.52
CA LEU A 150 -24.24 -14.19 9.22
C LEU A 150 -24.12 -13.22 8.03
N ASP A 151 -24.33 -11.93 8.28
CA ASP A 151 -24.16 -10.83 7.33
C ASP A 151 -22.68 -10.53 7.01
N LEU A 152 -21.73 -11.04 7.79
CA LEU A 152 -20.31 -10.78 7.62
C LEU A 152 -19.59 -11.94 6.92
N ASP A 153 -18.70 -11.58 6.00
CA ASP A 153 -17.70 -12.49 5.41
C ASP A 153 -16.30 -12.04 5.84
N ILE A 154 -15.69 -12.80 6.76
CA ILE A 154 -14.39 -12.43 7.33
C ILE A 154 -13.26 -13.08 6.55
N GLN A 155 -12.43 -12.22 5.96
CA GLN A 155 -11.24 -12.58 5.22
C GLN A 155 -10.00 -12.32 6.07
N PHE A 156 -9.22 -13.36 6.30
CA PHE A 156 -8.00 -13.27 7.10
C PHE A 156 -6.78 -13.08 6.23
N PHE A 157 -5.97 -12.10 6.57
CA PHE A 157 -4.65 -11.90 6.00
C PHE A 157 -3.60 -12.25 7.05
N MET A 158 -2.78 -13.25 6.75
CA MET A 158 -1.71 -13.67 7.64
C MET A 158 -0.48 -12.82 7.36
N LYS A 159 0.04 -12.12 8.37
CA LYS A 159 1.25 -11.31 8.25
C LYS A 159 2.47 -12.12 8.69
N PRO A 160 3.50 -12.24 7.83
CA PRO A 160 4.74 -12.90 8.24
C PRO A 160 5.45 -12.08 9.32
N SER A 161 6.31 -12.75 10.08
CA SER A 161 7.20 -12.07 11.03
C SER A 161 8.06 -11.01 10.33
N PRO A 162 8.42 -9.92 11.02
CA PRO A 162 9.30 -8.89 10.46
C PRO A 162 10.56 -9.51 9.85
N ALA A 163 10.87 -9.16 8.60
CA ALA A 163 12.06 -9.67 7.94
C ALA A 163 13.32 -9.09 8.60
N VAL A 164 14.39 -9.86 8.64
CA VAL A 164 15.70 -9.42 9.14
C VAL A 164 16.18 -8.15 8.44
N GLN A 165 15.82 -7.97 7.16
CA GLN A 165 16.10 -6.73 6.42
C GLN A 165 15.56 -5.47 7.11
N MET A 166 14.48 -5.55 7.89
CA MET A 166 13.96 -4.39 8.63
C MET A 166 14.93 -3.89 9.71
N LEU A 167 15.86 -4.72 10.15
CA LEU A 167 16.92 -4.33 11.08
C LEU A 167 18.06 -3.56 10.39
N TYR A 168 18.13 -3.64 9.06
CA TYR A 168 19.16 -3.00 8.25
C TYR A 168 18.53 -1.87 7.41
N GLN A 169 18.79 -0.63 7.80
CA GLN A 169 18.40 0.53 7.00
C GLN A 169 19.34 0.64 5.80
N THR A 170 19.00 -0.02 4.69
CA THR A 170 19.82 -0.01 3.46
C THR A 170 19.56 1.20 2.56
N LYS A 171 18.52 2.00 2.85
CA LYS A 171 18.17 3.20 2.07
C LYS A 171 18.62 4.44 2.81
N ASP A 172 19.08 5.44 2.05
CA ASP A 172 19.41 6.75 2.61
C ASP A 172 18.19 7.37 3.31
N PRO A 173 18.38 7.98 4.49
CA PRO A 173 17.29 8.62 5.20
C PRO A 173 16.73 9.78 4.38
N THR A 174 15.42 9.81 4.20
CA THR A 174 14.75 10.93 3.53
C THR A 174 14.96 12.22 4.32
N ASN A 175 15.44 13.26 3.62
CA ASN A 175 15.60 14.60 4.19
C ASN A 175 14.31 15.05 4.89
N LYS A 176 14.43 15.63 6.08
CA LYS A 176 13.29 16.13 6.90
C LYS A 176 12.32 16.99 6.08
N LYS A 177 12.82 17.86 5.20
CA LYS A 177 12.00 18.77 4.37
C LYS A 177 11.12 18.03 3.34
N MET A 178 11.52 16.81 2.99
CA MET A 178 10.87 15.96 2.00
C MET A 178 9.89 14.95 2.61
N LYS A 179 9.77 14.91 3.94
CA LYS A 179 8.83 14.00 4.62
C LYS A 179 7.39 14.49 4.45
N SER A 180 6.50 13.54 4.15
CA SER A 180 5.04 13.72 4.08
C SER A 180 4.39 13.04 5.27
N ASP A 181 3.13 13.42 5.53
CA ASP A 181 2.26 12.81 6.53
C ASP A 181 2.89 12.83 7.94
N VAL A 182 3.34 14.03 8.33
CA VAL A 182 4.04 14.29 9.58
C VAL A 182 3.28 15.32 10.42
N VAL A 183 3.33 15.16 11.73
CA VAL A 183 3.02 16.23 12.67
C VAL A 183 4.34 16.86 13.12
N TYR A 184 4.48 18.15 12.89
CA TYR A 184 5.72 18.88 13.12
C TYR A 184 5.46 20.13 13.96
N SER A 185 6.53 20.64 14.55
CA SER A 185 6.54 21.89 15.29
C SER A 185 7.56 22.86 14.75
N ILE A 186 7.15 24.11 14.66
CA ILE A 186 8.00 25.25 14.34
C ILE A 186 8.01 26.19 15.53
N LYS A 187 9.18 26.76 15.78
CA LYS A 187 9.39 27.79 16.79
C LYS A 187 9.68 29.12 16.14
N CYS A 188 9.28 30.18 16.80
CA CYS A 188 9.76 31.51 16.50
C CYS A 188 11.27 31.61 16.79
N THR A 189 12.01 32.38 15.98
CA THR A 189 13.46 32.58 16.19
C THR A 189 13.75 33.63 17.27
N GLN A 190 12.80 34.51 17.56
CA GLN A 190 12.97 35.63 18.49
C GLN A 190 12.21 35.46 19.82
N CYS A 191 11.22 34.55 19.91
CA CYS A 191 10.46 34.31 21.14
C CYS A 191 10.20 32.82 21.36
N GLN A 192 9.66 32.48 22.54
CA GLN A 192 9.41 31.07 22.93
C GLN A 192 8.17 30.45 22.28
N HIS A 193 7.40 31.23 21.53
CA HIS A 193 6.16 30.78 20.93
C HIS A 193 6.40 29.68 19.90
N SER A 194 5.58 28.63 19.99
CA SER A 194 5.63 27.50 19.07
C SER A 194 4.29 27.22 18.41
N TYR A 195 4.36 26.54 17.27
CA TYR A 195 3.21 26.11 16.49
C TYR A 195 3.35 24.63 16.16
N ILE A 196 2.26 23.87 16.28
CA ILE A 196 2.18 22.44 15.91
C ILE A 196 1.17 22.27 14.79
N GLU A 197 1.53 21.54 13.75
CA GLU A 197 0.67 21.31 12.58
C GLU A 197 0.85 19.93 11.98
N LEU A 198 -0.25 19.37 11.49
CA LEU A 198 -0.28 18.26 10.55
C LEU A 198 0.06 18.70 9.12
N ARG A 199 0.98 17.97 8.49
CA ARG A 199 1.28 18.12 7.08
C ARG A 199 1.20 16.84 6.29
N ARG A 200 0.49 16.91 5.15
CA ARG A 200 0.30 15.78 4.21
C ARG A 200 1.22 15.77 2.99
N SER A 201 1.84 16.89 2.63
CA SER A 201 2.63 17.01 1.39
C SER A 201 4.14 17.10 1.66
N GLY A 202 4.94 16.40 0.87
CA GLY A 202 6.39 16.29 1.01
C GLY A 202 7.21 17.50 0.55
N ARG A 203 6.60 18.68 0.37
CA ARG A 203 7.34 19.91 0.07
C ARG A 203 7.05 20.98 1.11
N LEU A 204 8.10 21.42 1.83
CA LEU A 204 8.02 22.64 2.62
C LEU A 204 7.80 23.72 1.57
N LYS A 205 6.60 24.29 1.51
CA LYS A 205 6.40 25.50 0.73
C LYS A 205 7.22 26.57 1.45
N ASN A 206 8.47 26.74 1.01
CA ASN A 206 9.30 27.89 1.36
C ASN A 206 8.66 29.12 0.70
N LYS A 207 7.58 29.59 1.31
CA LYS A 207 6.80 30.82 1.08
C LYS A 207 5.31 30.50 1.19
N PRO A 208 4.51 31.37 1.84
CA PRO A 208 3.08 31.42 1.57
C PRO A 208 2.91 31.75 0.08
N THR A 209 2.75 30.71 -0.74
CA THR A 209 2.39 30.89 -2.14
C THR A 209 0.91 31.18 -2.15
N THR A 210 0.57 32.44 -2.45
CA THR A 210 -0.75 33.01 -2.71
C THR A 210 -1.42 32.39 -3.94
N THR A 211 -1.51 31.06 -3.99
CA THR A 211 -2.29 30.36 -5.01
C THR A 211 -3.37 29.56 -4.33
N ILE A 212 -4.52 30.24 -4.28
CA ILE A 212 -5.86 29.79 -3.93
C ILE A 212 -6.15 28.47 -4.64
N THR A 213 -6.34 27.40 -3.88
CA THR A 213 -7.24 26.31 -4.28
C THR A 213 -7.63 25.51 -3.04
N THR A 214 -8.93 25.53 -2.74
CA THR A 214 -9.68 25.01 -1.56
C THR A 214 -9.76 25.97 -0.35
N PRO A 215 -10.96 26.50 0.02
CA PRO A 215 -11.03 27.77 0.77
C PRO A 215 -11.23 27.66 2.29
N SER A 216 -11.56 26.49 2.85
CA SER A 216 -12.26 26.48 4.15
C SER A 216 -11.45 26.01 5.37
N VAL A 217 -10.39 25.21 5.18
CA VAL A 217 -9.62 24.64 6.32
C VAL A 217 -8.15 25.06 6.32
N ILE A 218 -7.58 25.32 5.14
CA ILE A 218 -6.16 25.72 5.00
C ILE A 218 -5.95 27.20 5.40
N LYS A 219 -6.99 28.04 5.36
CA LYS A 219 -6.87 29.48 5.65
C LYS A 219 -6.57 29.80 7.11
N GLU A 220 -7.14 29.09 8.08
CA GLU A 220 -7.00 29.43 9.50
C GLU A 220 -5.63 29.07 10.09
N ILE A 221 -5.02 28.00 9.59
CA ILE A 221 -3.77 27.40 10.09
C ILE A 221 -2.55 28.25 9.72
N THR A 222 -2.45 28.69 8.45
CA THR A 222 -1.42 29.67 8.04
C THR A 222 -1.62 31.05 8.67
N PHE A 223 -2.83 31.39 9.11
CA PHE A 223 -3.14 32.72 9.63
C PHE A 223 -2.51 32.98 11.00
N ALA A 224 -2.48 31.99 11.91
CA ALA A 224 -1.91 32.20 13.24
C ALA A 224 -0.39 32.49 13.21
N VAL A 225 0.35 31.70 12.42
CA VAL A 225 1.77 31.92 12.18
C VAL A 225 2.01 33.25 11.47
N GLN A 226 1.26 33.53 10.40
CA GLN A 226 1.41 34.77 9.63
C GLN A 226 1.06 36.01 10.47
N GLN A 227 0.01 35.96 11.28
CA GLN A 227 -0.41 37.04 12.17
C GLN A 227 0.68 37.32 13.21
N HIS A 228 1.25 36.29 13.84
CA HIS A 228 2.38 36.45 14.75
C HIS A 228 3.55 37.19 14.07
N GLN A 229 3.93 36.77 12.86
CA GLN A 229 5.01 37.42 12.13
C GLN A 229 4.72 38.89 11.79
N ILE A 230 3.46 39.24 11.48
CA ILE A 230 3.06 40.62 11.17
C ILE A 230 3.07 41.50 12.43
N GLU A 231 2.45 41.03 13.53
CA GLU A 231 2.27 41.79 14.77
C GLU A 231 3.60 42.00 15.51
N THR A 232 4.43 40.97 15.57
CA THR A 232 5.70 41.01 16.33
C THR A 232 6.91 41.32 15.46
N ARG A 233 6.77 41.31 14.12
CA ARG A 233 7.88 41.36 13.15
C ARG A 233 8.92 40.25 13.33
N HIS A 234 8.53 39.15 13.97
CA HIS A 234 9.38 37.99 14.17
C HIS A 234 9.38 37.05 12.96
N GLN A 235 10.36 36.15 12.92
CA GLN A 235 10.51 35.13 11.88
C GLN A 235 10.42 33.72 12.47
N MET A 236 9.71 32.86 11.75
CA MET A 236 9.62 31.44 12.07
C MET A 236 10.83 30.66 11.56
N ASN A 237 11.28 29.69 12.34
CA ASN A 237 12.41 28.84 11.99
C ASN A 237 11.99 27.68 11.08
N TRP A 238 11.86 27.94 9.78
CA TRP A 238 11.51 26.92 8.77
C TRP A 238 12.66 25.95 8.42
N ASP A 239 13.88 26.28 8.81
CA ASP A 239 15.05 25.42 8.59
C ASP A 239 15.26 24.39 9.71
N ASN A 240 14.94 24.77 10.95
CA ASN A 240 15.10 23.94 12.13
C ASN A 240 13.75 23.59 12.79
N PHE A 241 12.84 23.01 12.00
CA PHE A 241 11.59 22.47 12.50
C PHE A 241 11.77 21.04 13.06
N ARG A 242 10.98 20.70 14.07
CA ARG A 242 11.01 19.37 14.70
C ARG A 242 9.83 18.54 14.21
N ILE A 243 10.09 17.34 13.68
CA ILE A 243 9.03 16.37 13.41
C ILE A 243 8.79 15.56 14.67
N PHE A 244 7.56 15.53 15.17
CA PHE A 244 7.18 14.74 16.34
C PHE A 244 6.74 13.33 15.97
N MET A 245 5.85 13.21 14.98
CA MET A 245 5.27 11.93 14.59
C MET A 245 5.08 11.85 13.07
N GLN A 246 5.04 10.64 12.56
CA GLN A 246 4.68 10.30 11.18
C GLN A 246 3.66 9.16 11.20
N ASP A 247 2.70 9.16 10.27
CA ASP A 247 1.70 8.09 10.11
C ASP A 247 1.18 8.12 8.67
N ASN A 248 0.90 6.97 8.07
CA ASN A 248 0.33 6.92 6.73
C ASN A 248 -1.21 7.06 6.73
N HIS A 249 -1.86 6.97 7.89
CA HIS A 249 -3.30 7.06 8.01
C HIS A 249 -3.73 8.46 8.46
N TYR A 250 -4.44 9.17 7.58
CA TYR A 250 -4.86 10.56 7.82
C TYR A 250 -5.60 10.76 9.15
N TYR A 251 -6.56 9.90 9.48
CA TYR A 251 -7.28 10.02 10.74
C TYR A 251 -6.39 9.84 11.98
N ARG A 252 -5.39 8.94 11.91
CA ARG A 252 -4.43 8.75 13.01
C ARG A 252 -3.53 9.97 13.17
N LEU A 253 -3.18 10.64 12.07
CA LEU A 253 -2.44 11.89 12.12
C LEU A 253 -3.23 13.00 12.82
N LEU A 254 -4.53 13.14 12.53
CA LEU A 254 -5.37 14.11 13.23
C LEU A 254 -5.43 13.83 14.72
N ILE A 255 -5.57 12.56 15.12
CA ILE A 255 -5.52 12.17 16.53
C ILE A 255 -4.16 12.55 17.16
N LYS A 256 -3.07 12.22 16.48
CA LYS A 256 -1.70 12.52 16.94
C LYS A 256 -1.47 14.03 17.10
N GLU A 257 -1.95 14.83 16.15
CA GLU A 257 -1.91 16.29 16.22
C GLU A 257 -2.72 16.81 17.41
N SER A 258 -3.98 16.39 17.56
CA SER A 258 -4.82 16.78 18.71
C SER A 258 -4.15 16.44 20.05
N LEU A 259 -3.53 15.26 20.16
CA LEU A 259 -2.81 14.83 21.36
C LEU A 259 -1.58 15.70 21.63
N LEU A 260 -0.83 16.05 20.58
CA LEU A 260 0.35 16.92 20.70
C LEU A 260 -0.02 18.35 21.08
N ILE A 261 -1.05 18.92 20.47
CA ILE A 261 -1.56 20.25 20.83
C ILE A 261 -2.02 20.26 22.29
N LYS A 262 -2.76 19.25 22.72
CA LYS A 262 -3.21 19.13 24.12
C LYS A 262 -2.06 18.92 25.11
N ALA A 263 -1.01 18.20 24.71
CA ALA A 263 0.11 17.90 25.60
C ALA A 263 1.12 19.05 25.74
N TYR A 264 1.36 19.81 24.67
CA TYR A 264 2.35 20.88 24.63
C TYR A 264 1.76 22.29 24.74
N GLU A 265 0.45 22.43 24.57
CA GLU A 265 -0.30 23.70 24.62
C GLU A 265 0.42 24.86 23.88
N PRO A 266 0.79 24.66 22.59
CA PRO A 266 1.55 25.66 21.83
C PRO A 266 0.77 26.97 21.69
N GLU A 267 1.42 28.08 21.99
CA GLU A 267 0.79 29.40 22.15
C GLU A 267 0.21 29.94 20.84
N LEU A 268 0.73 29.51 19.69
CA LEU A 268 0.26 29.94 18.38
C LEU A 268 -0.91 29.09 17.87
N ASN A 269 -1.19 27.94 18.47
CA ASN A 269 -2.33 27.12 18.07
C ASN A 269 -3.61 27.69 18.69
N ARG A 270 -4.52 28.16 17.82
CA ARG A 270 -5.86 28.60 18.23
C ARG A 270 -6.83 27.45 18.42
N THR A 271 -6.65 26.40 17.61
CA THR A 271 -7.43 25.18 17.71
C THR A 271 -6.84 24.29 18.79
N THR A 272 -7.69 23.81 19.71
CA THR A 272 -7.26 22.90 20.80
C THR A 272 -7.15 21.45 20.33
N HIS A 273 -7.84 21.08 19.25
CA HIS A 273 -7.81 19.74 18.67
C HIS A 273 -8.29 19.76 17.20
N SER A 274 -7.77 18.85 16.38
CA SER A 274 -8.18 18.65 14.99
C SER A 274 -9.32 17.63 14.85
N VAL A 275 -9.45 16.74 15.85
CA VAL A 275 -10.54 15.77 16.01
C VAL A 275 -10.91 15.65 17.48
N PRO A 276 -12.20 15.46 17.82
CA PRO A 276 -12.62 15.30 19.21
C PRO A 276 -11.99 14.05 19.80
N LEU A 277 -11.24 14.22 20.89
CA LEU A 277 -10.60 13.12 21.60
C LEU A 277 -11.55 12.63 22.69
N ILE A 278 -12.21 11.51 22.45
CA ILE A 278 -12.95 10.78 23.49
C ILE A 278 -11.92 9.92 24.23
N VAL A 279 -11.38 10.46 25.32
CA VAL A 279 -10.52 9.70 26.23
C VAL A 279 -11.44 9.04 27.25
N PHE A 280 -11.61 7.73 27.15
CA PHE A 280 -12.26 6.97 28.21
C PHE A 280 -11.37 7.04 29.44
N SER A 281 -11.93 7.42 30.58
CA SER A 281 -11.24 7.30 31.87
C SER A 281 -10.86 5.83 32.10
N ASP A 282 -9.67 5.59 32.65
CA ASP A 282 -9.11 4.25 32.86
C ASP A 282 -10.17 3.26 33.39
N GLY A 283 -10.49 2.22 32.60
CA GLY A 283 -11.33 1.08 33.05
C GLY A 283 -12.66 0.84 32.32
N LEU A 284 -12.66 0.87 30.99
CA LEU A 284 -13.65 0.13 30.17
C LEU A 284 -12.95 -0.95 29.35
#